data_AF-A0A2V9JS13-F1
#
_entry.id   AF-A0A2V9JS13-F1
#
_cell.length_a   1.000
_cell.length_b   1.000
_cell.length_c   1.000
_cell.angle_alpha   90.00
_cell.angle_beta   90.00
_cell.angle_gamma   90.00
#
_symmetry.space_group_name_H-M   'P 1'
#
loop_
_entity.id
_entity.type
_entity.pdbx_description
1 polymer ?
#
loop_
_entity_poly.entity_id
_entity_poly.type
_entity_poly.pdbx_seq_one_letter_code
_entity_poly.pdbx_strand_id
1 'polypeptide(L)'
;MRARKLAHCWLRLGLAVFVMASGTLRAQSDKSTIRGSVTDPSKAVVPGVEITLTEVETNVAVRTVLSDANGNFEIPDLKPGLYRLKADLAGFKAFLADAVRLDGVQTRRIDVTLEVGTTAETVTVEAGAAVITTDTGTIGGGVDKRQFADTPLIDVYPSPFAVLTTVPGIQGNGWDMVISGQGRTQYSQAMDGMENDRTGEQSNNMNFFEEVQVATVNASAENSRIAAYSMTSKRGQSQFHGTVYYKHFNSGLNSRLFFDTRKTPFIQHEFQAEASGPIFKDKTFFYAGWMEQRIPLGFFKLASVPTLKMRQGDFSQFSNKIIDPLTGQQFPGNVIPASRINAVSAKAQELYFPAPNLGTSDTLTNNYGWTH
;
A
#
# COMPACT_ATOMS: atom_id res chain seq x y z
N MET A 1 21.62 29.17 -28.97
CA MET A 1 20.46 29.90 -28.39
C MET A 1 19.09 29.30 -28.73
N ARG A 2 18.83 28.80 -29.94
CA ARG A 2 17.50 28.26 -30.33
C ARG A 2 17.10 26.95 -29.59
N ALA A 3 18.05 26.04 -29.34
CA ALA A 3 17.77 24.77 -28.63
C ALA A 3 17.30 24.94 -27.18
N ARG A 4 17.85 25.91 -26.43
CA ARG A 4 17.40 26.24 -25.08
C ARG A 4 15.96 26.77 -25.06
N LYS A 5 15.57 27.60 -26.03
CA LYS A 5 14.19 28.13 -26.13
C LYS A 5 13.17 27.04 -26.44
N LEU A 6 13.52 26.06 -27.28
CA LEU A 6 12.69 24.88 -27.54
C LEU A 6 12.51 24.03 -26.29
N ALA A 7 13.57 23.72 -25.54
CA ALA A 7 13.47 22.95 -24.30
C ALA A 7 12.55 23.59 -23.24
N HIS A 8 12.58 24.93 -23.11
CA HIS A 8 11.66 25.65 -22.22
C HIS A 8 10.21 25.63 -22.73
N CYS A 9 9.99 25.56 -24.04
CA CYS A 9 8.67 25.42 -24.65
C CYS A 9 8.08 24.02 -24.39
N TRP A 10 8.87 22.96 -24.54
CA TRP A 10 8.45 21.59 -24.23
C TRP A 10 8.18 21.40 -22.73
N LEU A 11 9.00 22.00 -21.86
CA LEU A 11 8.78 21.95 -20.41
C LEU A 11 7.48 22.68 -19.99
N ARG A 12 7.20 23.84 -20.60
CA ARG A 12 5.96 24.60 -20.34
C ARG A 12 4.73 23.90 -20.91
N LEU A 13 4.85 23.27 -22.07
CA LEU A 13 3.77 22.48 -22.67
C LEU A 13 3.47 21.23 -21.83
N GLY A 14 4.51 20.53 -21.36
CA GLY A 14 4.36 19.39 -20.45
C GLY A 14 3.68 19.77 -19.13
N LEU A 15 4.09 20.91 -18.54
CA LEU A 15 3.46 21.43 -17.31
C LEU A 15 1.99 21.83 -17.55
N ALA A 16 1.67 22.46 -18.69
CA ALA A 16 0.31 22.85 -19.03
C ALA A 16 -0.61 21.65 -19.28
N VAL A 17 -0.10 20.59 -19.92
CA VAL A 17 -0.84 19.32 -20.11
C VAL A 17 -1.08 18.62 -18.76
N PHE A 18 -0.09 18.64 -17.86
CA PHE A 18 -0.24 18.07 -16.51
C PHE A 18 -1.32 18.82 -15.68
N VAL A 19 -1.33 20.16 -15.76
CA VAL A 19 -2.33 21.00 -15.08
C VAL A 19 -3.74 20.78 -15.66
N MET A 20 -3.88 20.62 -16.98
CA MET A 20 -5.19 20.38 -17.62
C MET A 20 -5.74 18.97 -17.38
N ALA A 21 -4.87 17.95 -17.23
CA ALA A 21 -5.28 16.58 -16.92
C ALA A 21 -5.73 16.39 -15.45
N SER A 22 -5.49 17.37 -14.57
CA SER A 22 -5.83 17.31 -13.15
C SER A 22 -7.31 17.61 -12.85
N GLY A 23 -8.11 18.02 -13.84
CA GLY A 23 -9.45 18.59 -13.64
C GLY A 23 -10.59 17.60 -13.39
N THR A 24 -10.40 16.29 -13.60
CA THR A 24 -11.51 15.30 -13.57
C THR A 24 -11.15 14.00 -12.88
N LEU A 25 -10.58 14.05 -11.68
CA LEU A 25 -10.40 12.88 -10.81
C LEU A 25 -11.21 13.07 -9.52
N ARG A 26 -12.48 12.66 -9.54
CA ARG A 26 -13.33 12.52 -8.35
C ARG A 26 -13.72 11.06 -8.17
N ALA A 27 -12.77 10.27 -7.69
CA ALA A 27 -12.99 8.87 -7.29
C ALA A 27 -11.85 8.38 -6.38
N GLN A 28 -11.40 9.20 -5.41
CA GLN A 28 -10.48 8.71 -4.37
C GLN A 28 -11.32 8.25 -3.17
N SER A 29 -11.30 6.95 -2.86
CA SER A 29 -12.07 6.30 -1.79
C SER A 29 -11.31 6.21 -0.45
N ASP A 30 -10.21 6.95 -0.29
CA ASP A 30 -9.38 6.97 0.93
C ASP A 30 -9.79 8.06 1.93
N LYS A 31 -10.89 8.77 1.67
CA LYS A 31 -11.30 9.90 2.49
C LYS A 31 -12.17 9.47 3.65
N SER A 32 -12.08 10.24 4.73
CA SER A 32 -12.78 10.04 5.98
C SER A 32 -13.84 11.12 6.18
N THR A 33 -14.76 10.85 7.09
CA THR A 33 -15.89 11.73 7.39
C THR A 33 -15.93 12.05 8.88
N ILE A 34 -16.06 13.32 9.23
CA ILE A 34 -16.42 13.74 10.59
C ILE A 34 -17.90 14.09 10.60
N ARG A 35 -18.64 13.56 11.57
CA ARG A 35 -20.06 13.86 11.75
C ARG A 35 -20.40 14.02 13.23
N GLY A 36 -21.56 14.59 13.52
CA GLY A 36 -22.04 14.67 14.90
C GLY A 36 -23.29 15.51 15.01
N SER A 37 -23.69 15.75 16.26
CA SER A 37 -24.80 16.64 16.60
C SER A 37 -24.35 17.73 17.57
N VAL A 38 -24.97 18.90 17.47
CA VAL A 38 -24.76 20.02 18.37
C VAL A 38 -25.95 20.18 19.31
N THR A 39 -25.67 20.17 20.61
CA THR A 39 -26.67 20.31 21.68
C THR A 39 -26.27 21.37 22.70
N ASP A 40 -27.23 21.82 23.49
CA ASP A 40 -26.99 22.67 24.67
C ASP A 40 -26.92 21.83 25.98
N PRO A 41 -26.68 22.43 27.17
CA PRO A 41 -26.61 21.68 28.43
C PRO A 41 -27.95 21.04 28.85
N SER A 42 -29.07 21.49 28.27
CA SER A 42 -30.39 20.88 28.45
C SER A 42 -30.65 19.71 27.48
N LYS A 43 -29.69 19.41 26.61
CA LYS A 43 -29.76 18.45 25.49
C LYS A 43 -30.72 18.85 24.37
N ALA A 44 -31.11 20.11 24.30
CA ALA A 44 -31.83 20.63 23.14
C ALA A 44 -30.87 20.74 21.94
N VAL A 45 -31.36 20.44 20.74
CA VAL A 45 -30.57 20.56 19.50
C VAL A 45 -30.39 22.03 19.12
N VAL A 46 -29.20 22.38 18.63
CA VAL A 46 -28.87 23.76 18.27
C VAL A 46 -28.58 23.84 16.76
N PRO A 47 -29.52 24.40 15.96
CA PRO A 47 -29.33 24.58 14.52
C PRO A 47 -28.50 25.82 14.18
N GLY A 48 -27.89 25.84 13.00
CA GLY A 48 -27.18 27.01 12.47
C GLY A 48 -25.83 27.30 13.12
N VAL A 49 -25.24 26.34 13.83
CA VAL A 49 -23.90 26.47 14.43
C VAL A 49 -22.85 26.35 13.35
N GLU A 50 -21.92 27.30 13.29
CA GLU A 50 -20.80 27.25 12.34
C GLU A 50 -19.72 26.31 12.85
N ILE A 51 -19.41 25.29 12.07
CA ILE A 51 -18.44 24.26 12.39
C ILE A 51 -17.30 24.36 11.40
N THR A 52 -16.15 24.82 11.89
CA THR A 52 -14.93 24.98 11.09
C THR A 52 -13.91 23.92 11.48
N LEU A 53 -13.44 23.18 10.48
CA LEU A 53 -12.41 22.16 10.62
C LEU A 53 -11.09 22.67 10.05
N THR A 54 -10.05 22.68 10.89
CA THR A 54 -8.70 23.13 10.53
C THR A 54 -7.72 21.97 10.62
N GLU A 55 -6.91 21.76 9.58
CA GLU A 55 -5.85 20.76 9.60
C GLU A 55 -4.63 21.31 10.37
N VAL A 56 -4.18 20.59 11.39
CA VAL A 56 -3.17 21.09 12.34
C VAL A 56 -1.79 21.24 11.68
N GLU A 57 -1.39 20.31 10.81
CA GLU A 57 -0.06 20.30 10.19
C GLU A 57 0.16 21.43 9.16
N THR A 58 -0.92 21.86 8.50
CA THR A 58 -0.90 22.91 7.47
C THR A 58 -1.50 24.23 7.95
N ASN A 59 -2.22 24.22 9.07
CA ASN A 59 -2.98 25.34 9.63
C ASN A 59 -4.01 25.94 8.65
N VAL A 60 -4.53 25.11 7.74
CA VAL A 60 -5.52 25.51 6.75
C VAL A 60 -6.92 25.06 7.20
N ALA A 61 -7.88 25.99 7.18
CA ALA A 61 -9.29 25.64 7.34
C ALA A 61 -9.75 24.85 6.10
N VAL A 62 -9.97 23.55 6.26
CA VAL A 62 -10.28 22.65 5.15
C VAL A 62 -11.74 22.67 4.77
N ARG A 63 -12.64 22.87 5.75
CA ARG A 63 -14.09 22.89 5.57
C ARG A 63 -14.76 23.73 6.65
N THR A 64 -15.84 24.41 6.26
CA THR A 64 -16.79 25.05 7.18
C THR A 64 -18.20 24.65 6.77
N VAL A 65 -19.00 24.17 7.73
CA VAL A 65 -20.39 23.75 7.54
C VAL A 65 -21.28 24.34 8.63
N LEU A 66 -22.60 24.34 8.41
CA LEU A 66 -23.59 24.73 9.41
C LEU A 66 -24.32 23.49 9.92
N SER A 67 -24.66 23.45 11.21
CA SER A 67 -25.57 22.42 11.73
C SER A 67 -26.98 22.60 11.14
N ASP A 68 -27.63 21.48 10.82
CA ASP A 68 -28.97 21.45 10.24
C ASP A 68 -30.08 21.74 11.26
N ALA A 69 -31.35 21.68 10.84
CA ALA A 69 -32.51 21.93 11.71
C ALA A 69 -32.63 20.94 12.89
N ASN A 70 -31.99 19.77 12.79
CA ASN A 70 -31.92 18.77 13.86
C ASN A 70 -30.62 18.87 14.67
N GLY A 71 -29.80 19.91 14.43
CA GLY A 71 -28.50 20.11 15.06
C GLY A 71 -27.40 19.19 14.52
N ASN A 72 -27.64 18.42 13.46
CA ASN A 72 -26.64 17.50 12.91
C ASN A 72 -25.69 18.20 11.94
N PHE A 73 -24.48 17.68 11.81
CA PHE A 73 -23.51 18.11 10.82
C PHE A 73 -22.70 16.94 10.28
N GLU A 74 -22.21 17.09 9.05
CA GLU A 74 -21.37 16.12 8.38
C GLU A 74 -20.33 16.83 7.49
N ILE A 75 -19.09 16.39 7.59
CA ILE A 75 -17.94 16.92 6.87
C ILE A 75 -17.24 15.74 6.18
N PRO A 76 -17.64 15.38 4.95
CA PRO A 76 -17.03 14.31 4.19
C PRO A 76 -15.76 14.77 3.47
N ASP A 77 -15.11 13.84 2.77
CA ASP A 77 -13.94 14.05 1.92
C ASP A 77 -12.70 14.58 2.66
N LEU A 78 -12.51 14.19 3.92
CA LEU A 78 -11.36 14.58 4.72
C LEU A 78 -10.21 13.62 4.50
N LYS A 79 -8.99 14.15 4.41
CA LYS A 79 -7.80 13.30 4.39
C LYS A 79 -7.50 12.82 5.81
N PRO A 80 -6.74 11.73 5.98
CA PRO A 80 -6.22 11.37 7.28
C PRO A 80 -5.32 12.46 7.86
N GLY A 81 -5.26 12.53 9.20
CA GLY A 81 -4.39 13.44 9.92
C GLY A 81 -5.00 14.01 11.19
N LEU A 82 -4.35 15.03 11.74
CA LEU A 82 -4.79 15.74 12.94
C LEU A 82 -5.55 17.01 12.58
N TYR A 83 -6.72 17.14 13.18
CA TYR A 83 -7.64 18.26 12.97
C TYR A 83 -7.98 18.95 14.28
N ARG A 84 -8.37 20.21 14.15
CA ARG A 84 -9.04 21.00 15.17
C ARG A 84 -10.44 21.33 14.68
N LEU A 85 -11.44 20.96 15.47
CA LEU A 85 -12.84 21.30 15.21
C LEU A 85 -13.23 22.46 16.11
N LYS A 86 -13.70 23.55 15.51
CA LYS A 86 -14.28 24.70 16.23
C LYS A 86 -15.76 24.80 15.88
N ALA A 87 -16.62 24.85 16.90
CA ALA A 87 -18.03 25.18 16.74
C ALA A 87 -18.32 26.55 17.35
N ASP A 88 -18.97 27.44 16.59
CA ASP A 88 -19.19 28.84 16.95
C ASP A 88 -20.65 29.23 16.65
N LEU A 89 -21.30 29.87 17.62
CA LEU A 89 -22.63 30.44 17.47
C LEU A 89 -22.80 31.61 18.45
N ALA A 90 -23.36 32.72 17.97
CA ALA A 90 -23.63 33.88 18.82
C ALA A 90 -24.55 33.52 20.00
N GLY A 91 -24.18 33.97 21.20
CA GLY A 91 -24.89 33.64 22.45
C GLY A 91 -24.40 32.36 23.15
N PHE A 92 -23.44 31.66 22.57
CA PHE A 92 -22.75 30.52 23.16
C PHE A 92 -21.24 30.77 23.25
N LYS A 93 -20.58 30.04 24.14
CA LYS A 93 -19.12 29.90 24.17
C LYS A 93 -18.67 29.08 22.98
N ALA A 94 -17.54 29.44 22.38
CA ALA A 94 -17.00 28.65 21.29
C ALA A 94 -16.49 27.29 21.83
N PHE A 95 -16.89 26.21 21.17
CA PHE A 95 -16.38 24.88 21.48
C PHE A 95 -15.17 24.59 20.61
N LEU A 96 -14.10 24.07 21.21
CA LEU A 96 -12.87 23.73 20.51
C LEU A 96 -12.44 22.31 20.90
N ALA A 97 -12.54 21.38 19.96
CA ALA A 97 -11.92 20.07 20.08
C ALA A 97 -10.57 20.10 19.36
N ASP A 98 -9.49 19.98 20.12
CA ASP A 98 -8.14 19.93 19.56
C ASP A 98 -7.62 18.49 19.49
N ALA A 99 -6.59 18.29 18.67
CA ALA A 99 -5.94 17.00 18.44
C ALA A 99 -6.92 15.88 18.04
N VAL A 100 -7.94 16.22 17.25
CA VAL A 100 -8.87 15.24 16.66
C VAL A 100 -8.12 14.46 15.59
N ARG A 101 -7.70 13.25 15.92
CA ARG A 101 -7.09 12.34 14.95
C ARG A 101 -8.14 11.72 14.03
N LEU A 102 -7.95 11.79 12.72
CA LEU A 102 -8.80 11.12 11.76
C LEU A 102 -7.93 10.12 10.99
N ASP A 103 -8.21 8.84 11.17
CA ASP A 103 -7.59 7.78 10.39
C ASP A 103 -8.33 7.66 9.05
N GLY A 104 -7.72 7.01 8.06
CA GLY A 104 -8.26 6.83 6.72
C GLY A 104 -9.45 5.88 6.65
N VAL A 105 -10.36 6.18 5.73
CA VAL A 105 -11.59 5.39 5.50
C VAL A 105 -12.41 5.26 6.80
N GLN A 106 -12.40 6.31 7.63
CA GLN A 106 -13.07 6.33 8.93
C GLN A 106 -14.25 7.30 8.92
N THR A 107 -15.37 6.88 9.51
CA THR A 107 -16.41 7.81 9.96
C THR A 107 -16.22 8.04 11.45
N ARG A 108 -15.82 9.26 11.84
CA ARG A 108 -15.59 9.64 13.24
C ARG A 108 -16.71 10.55 13.72
N ARG A 109 -17.42 10.12 14.78
CA ARG A 109 -18.46 10.92 15.42
C ARG A 109 -17.88 11.83 16.50
N ILE A 110 -18.27 13.11 16.48
CA ILE A 110 -17.90 14.13 17.48
C ILE A 110 -19.14 14.95 17.80
N ASP A 111 -19.80 14.63 18.90
CA ASP A 111 -20.93 15.42 19.38
C ASP A 111 -20.42 16.65 20.14
N VAL A 112 -21.04 17.80 19.89
CA VAL A 112 -20.67 19.10 20.45
C VAL A 112 -21.73 19.51 21.46
N THR A 113 -21.31 19.90 22.66
CA THR A 113 -22.19 20.54 23.64
C THR A 113 -21.75 21.99 23.82
N LEU A 114 -22.61 22.93 23.41
CA LEU A 114 -22.38 24.36 23.54
C LEU A 114 -22.83 24.83 24.93
N GLU A 115 -22.00 25.62 25.60
CA GLU A 115 -22.37 26.30 26.83
C GLU A 115 -22.87 27.71 26.53
N VAL A 116 -23.93 28.15 27.21
CA VAL A 116 -24.43 29.52 27.09
C VAL A 116 -23.37 30.49 27.63
N GLY A 117 -23.04 31.53 26.86
CA GLY A 117 -22.00 32.48 27.22
C GLY A 117 -21.63 33.40 26.06
N THR A 118 -20.56 34.18 26.22
CA THR A 118 -20.05 35.02 25.13
C THR A 118 -19.01 34.23 24.33
N THR A 119 -18.91 34.51 23.02
CA THR A 119 -17.98 33.84 22.09
C THR A 119 -16.50 34.04 22.43
N ALA A 120 -16.17 34.99 23.32
CA ALA A 120 -14.81 35.22 23.79
C ALA A 120 -14.32 34.12 24.75
N GLU A 121 -15.23 33.35 25.35
CA GLU A 121 -14.87 32.22 26.22
C GLU A 121 -14.86 30.92 25.38
N THR A 122 -13.79 30.14 25.51
CA THR A 122 -13.58 28.89 24.77
C THR A 122 -13.55 27.69 25.69
N VAL A 123 -14.31 26.64 25.37
CA VAL A 123 -14.19 25.34 26.02
C VAL A 123 -13.30 24.45 25.17
N THR A 124 -12.13 24.09 25.70
CA THR A 124 -11.19 23.18 25.01
C THR A 124 -11.36 21.77 25.51
N VAL A 125 -11.67 20.84 24.60
CA VAL A 125 -11.69 19.41 24.87
C VAL A 125 -10.53 18.76 24.13
N GLU A 126 -9.66 18.06 24.86
CA GLU A 126 -8.65 17.19 24.24
C GLU A 126 -9.35 15.90 23.76
N ALA A 127 -9.57 15.79 22.45
CA ALA A 127 -10.25 14.64 21.83
C ALA A 127 -9.31 13.43 21.62
N GLY A 128 -8.44 13.16 22.60
CA GLY A 128 -7.29 12.25 22.49
C GLY A 128 -7.58 10.75 22.68
N ALA A 129 -8.81 10.33 22.99
CA ALA A 129 -9.12 8.91 23.17
C ALA A 129 -9.76 8.31 21.92
N ALA A 130 -9.24 7.15 21.49
CA ALA A 130 -9.78 6.33 20.42
C ALA A 130 -11.23 5.96 20.73
N VAL A 131 -12.17 6.58 20.03
CA VAL A 131 -13.58 6.23 20.09
C VAL A 131 -13.76 4.96 19.28
N ILE A 132 -14.31 3.92 19.90
CA ILE A 132 -14.78 2.73 19.19
C ILE A 132 -15.73 3.21 18.08
N THR A 133 -15.44 2.87 16.83
CA THR A 133 -16.32 3.20 15.70
C THR A 133 -17.64 2.42 15.87
N THR A 134 -18.69 3.07 16.37
CA THR A 134 -20.04 2.48 16.50
C THR A 134 -20.90 2.65 15.24
N ASP A 135 -20.37 3.37 14.25
CA ASP A 135 -21.10 3.80 13.07
C ASP A 135 -21.06 2.79 11.92
N THR A 136 -20.17 1.78 11.99
CA THR A 136 -20.05 0.72 10.98
C THR A 136 -19.91 -0.65 11.64
N GLY A 137 -20.27 -1.70 10.89
CA GLY A 137 -20.02 -3.09 11.30
C GLY A 137 -18.65 -3.62 10.88
N THR A 138 -17.74 -2.73 10.48
CA THR A 138 -16.38 -3.07 10.02
C THR A 138 -15.51 -3.40 11.22
N ILE A 139 -14.86 -4.56 11.18
CA ILE A 139 -13.80 -4.89 12.12
C ILE A 139 -12.49 -4.66 11.39
N GLY A 140 -11.61 -3.90 12.02
CA GLY A 140 -10.36 -3.50 11.42
C GLY A 140 -9.41 -2.92 12.44
N GLY A 141 -8.29 -2.45 11.94
CA GLY A 141 -7.28 -1.74 12.70
C GLY A 141 -6.32 -1.08 11.73
N GLY A 142 -5.19 -0.65 12.24
CA GLY A 142 -4.18 -0.04 11.39
C GLY A 142 -2.88 0.13 12.15
N VAL A 143 -1.90 0.64 11.43
CA VAL A 143 -0.58 0.96 11.93
C VAL A 143 -0.24 2.32 11.37
N ASP A 144 0.17 3.23 12.23
CA ASP A 144 0.65 4.54 11.81
C ASP A 144 2.17 4.61 11.67
N LYS A 145 2.65 5.70 11.08
CA LYS A 145 4.08 5.95 10.87
C LYS A 145 4.90 5.85 12.15
N ARG A 146 4.32 6.20 13.30
CA ARG A 146 5.03 6.18 14.58
C ARG A 146 5.14 4.76 15.09
N GLN A 147 4.05 4.01 15.07
CA GLN A 147 4.06 2.59 15.42
C GLN A 147 5.04 1.83 14.52
N PHE A 148 5.07 2.11 13.22
CA PHE A 148 6.06 1.50 12.33
C PHE A 148 7.51 1.88 12.71
N ALA A 149 7.79 3.16 12.96
CA ALA A 149 9.13 3.63 13.31
C ALA A 149 9.63 3.12 14.67
N ASP A 150 8.72 3.00 15.64
CA ASP A 150 9.04 2.57 17.01
C ASP A 150 9.09 1.03 17.15
N THR A 151 8.57 0.27 16.16
CA THR A 151 8.56 -1.20 16.20
C THR A 151 9.87 -1.78 15.64
N PRO A 152 10.56 -2.69 16.36
CA PRO A 152 11.78 -3.32 15.88
C PRO A 152 11.48 -4.40 14.83
N LEU A 153 11.04 -3.99 13.64
CA LEU A 153 10.73 -4.89 12.53
C LEU A 153 11.95 -5.12 11.66
N ILE A 154 12.22 -6.39 11.37
CA ILE A 154 13.24 -6.81 10.43
C ILE A 154 12.55 -7.32 9.17
N ASP A 155 12.60 -6.52 8.11
CA ASP A 155 12.22 -6.96 6.76
C ASP A 155 13.33 -6.61 5.77
N VAL A 156 13.65 -7.56 4.90
CA VAL A 156 14.65 -7.45 3.83
C VAL A 156 14.10 -6.62 2.68
N TYR A 157 12.78 -6.66 2.47
CA TYR A 157 12.10 -5.80 1.52
C TYR A 157 11.24 -4.77 2.29
N PRO A 158 11.26 -3.51 1.88
CA PRO A 158 10.38 -2.51 2.47
C PRO A 158 8.91 -2.85 2.16
N SER A 159 8.16 -3.27 3.18
CA SER A 159 6.75 -3.66 3.02
C SER A 159 5.92 -3.31 4.27
N PRO A 160 4.60 -3.12 4.16
CA PRO A 160 3.73 -3.01 5.32
C PRO A 160 3.43 -4.37 5.96
N PHE A 161 3.80 -5.48 5.33
CA PHE A 161 3.34 -6.82 5.73
C PHE A 161 3.83 -7.19 7.13
N ALA A 162 5.11 -6.93 7.43
CA ALA A 162 5.68 -7.24 8.73
C ALA A 162 4.92 -6.55 9.87
N VAL A 163 4.52 -5.28 9.69
CA VAL A 163 3.79 -4.55 10.73
C VAL A 163 2.30 -4.88 10.77
N LEU A 164 1.69 -5.22 9.64
CA LEU A 164 0.30 -5.70 9.59
C LEU A 164 0.11 -6.98 10.40
N THR A 165 1.13 -7.82 10.57
CA THR A 165 1.04 -9.01 11.45
C THR A 165 0.81 -8.68 12.92
N THR A 166 1.00 -7.42 13.34
CA THR A 166 0.66 -6.96 14.69
C THR A 166 -0.84 -6.71 14.87
N VAL A 167 -1.60 -6.62 13.78
CA VAL A 167 -3.05 -6.47 13.81
C VAL A 167 -3.71 -7.83 14.06
N PRO A 168 -4.62 -7.95 15.05
CA PRO A 168 -5.33 -9.20 15.33
C PRO A 168 -6.06 -9.76 14.10
N GLY A 169 -5.94 -11.07 13.89
CA GLY A 169 -6.56 -11.77 12.76
C GLY A 169 -5.72 -11.80 11.49
N ILE A 170 -4.57 -11.11 11.46
CA ILE A 170 -3.61 -11.19 10.35
C ILE A 170 -2.51 -12.21 10.68
N GLN A 171 -2.22 -13.09 9.73
CA GLN A 171 -1.21 -14.15 9.85
C GLN A 171 -0.35 -14.22 8.59
N GLY A 172 0.83 -14.84 8.69
CA GLY A 172 1.78 -14.91 7.59
C GLY A 172 2.50 -13.58 7.35
N ASN A 173 3.52 -13.58 6.49
CA ASN A 173 4.27 -12.37 6.12
C ASN A 173 4.56 -12.41 4.61
N GLY A 174 4.74 -11.25 3.99
CA GLY A 174 5.05 -11.13 2.57
C GLY A 174 3.90 -11.61 1.67
N TRP A 175 4.19 -12.55 0.79
CA TRP A 175 3.25 -13.06 -0.20
C TRP A 175 2.20 -14.04 0.37
N ASP A 176 2.48 -14.62 1.54
CA ASP A 176 1.62 -15.60 2.22
C ASP A 176 0.75 -14.97 3.31
N MET A 177 0.60 -13.64 3.31
CA MET A 177 -0.25 -12.95 4.29
C MET A 177 -1.72 -13.35 4.12
N VAL A 178 -2.36 -13.68 5.24
CA VAL A 178 -3.76 -14.07 5.38
C VAL A 178 -4.47 -13.11 6.33
N ILE A 179 -5.59 -12.55 5.91
CA ILE A 179 -6.40 -11.61 6.72
C ILE A 179 -7.72 -12.30 7.09
N SER A 180 -7.92 -12.64 8.37
CA SER A 180 -9.14 -13.32 8.85
C SER A 180 -9.51 -14.57 8.03
N GLY A 181 -8.50 -15.35 7.63
CA GLY A 181 -8.68 -16.54 6.78
C GLY A 181 -8.77 -16.28 5.28
N GLN A 182 -8.78 -15.01 4.84
CA GLN A 182 -8.73 -14.63 3.43
C GLN A 182 -7.29 -14.63 2.92
N GLY A 183 -6.99 -15.46 1.92
CA GLY A 183 -5.68 -15.47 1.26
C GLY A 183 -5.46 -14.26 0.36
N ARG A 184 -4.25 -14.12 -0.20
CA ARG A 184 -3.79 -12.98 -1.02
C ARG A 184 -4.76 -12.55 -2.13
N THR A 185 -5.42 -13.50 -2.79
CA THR A 185 -6.34 -13.22 -3.89
C THR A 185 -7.76 -12.84 -3.44
N GLN A 186 -8.02 -12.82 -2.14
CA GLN A 186 -9.33 -12.64 -1.53
C GLN A 186 -9.47 -11.34 -0.73
N TYR A 187 -8.38 -10.59 -0.58
CA TYR A 187 -8.41 -9.21 -0.07
C TYR A 187 -7.89 -8.24 -1.12
N SER A 188 -8.37 -7.00 -1.08
CA SER A 188 -7.88 -5.93 -1.95
C SER A 188 -6.81 -5.10 -1.24
N GLN A 189 -5.88 -4.57 -2.03
CA GLN A 189 -4.90 -3.58 -1.59
C GLN A 189 -5.20 -2.25 -2.27
N ALA A 190 -5.12 -1.15 -1.55
CA ALA A 190 -5.19 0.20 -2.12
C ALA A 190 -4.04 1.09 -1.64
N MET A 191 -3.72 2.10 -2.44
CA MET A 191 -2.79 3.16 -2.10
C MET A 191 -3.43 4.49 -2.49
N ASP A 192 -3.60 5.40 -1.53
CA ASP A 192 -4.26 6.71 -1.74
C ASP A 192 -5.63 6.58 -2.45
N GLY A 193 -6.37 5.52 -2.12
CA GLY A 193 -7.70 5.23 -2.67
C GLY A 193 -7.69 4.61 -4.06
N MET A 194 -6.51 4.34 -4.64
CA MET A 194 -6.36 3.61 -5.89
C MET A 194 -6.07 2.15 -5.59
N GLU A 195 -6.94 1.26 -6.07
CA GLU A 195 -6.73 -0.18 -5.93
C GLU A 195 -5.47 -0.61 -6.67
N ASN A 196 -4.61 -1.32 -5.95
CA ASN A 196 -3.35 -1.88 -6.42
C ASN A 196 -3.33 -3.39 -6.18
N ASP A 197 -4.21 -4.10 -6.89
CA ASP A 197 -4.39 -5.55 -6.74
C ASP A 197 -3.41 -6.37 -7.60
N ARG A 198 -2.31 -5.75 -8.10
CA ARG A 198 -1.33 -6.42 -8.95
C ARG A 198 -0.22 -7.05 -8.13
N THR A 199 -0.01 -8.35 -8.33
CA THR A 199 1.17 -9.07 -7.84
C THR A 199 2.45 -8.46 -8.40
N GLY A 200 3.33 -8.01 -7.50
CA GLY A 200 4.71 -7.59 -7.81
C GLY A 200 5.00 -6.10 -7.68
N GLU A 201 4.02 -5.27 -7.31
CA GLU A 201 4.27 -3.83 -7.14
C GLU A 201 5.06 -3.52 -5.87
N GLN A 202 6.14 -2.75 -6.04
CA GLN A 202 7.17 -2.47 -5.03
C GLN A 202 6.95 -1.14 -4.28
N SER A 203 5.79 -0.49 -4.47
CA SER A 203 5.44 0.78 -3.82
C SER A 203 4.98 0.60 -2.36
N ASN A 204 5.59 -0.35 -1.64
CA ASN A 204 5.13 -0.82 -0.33
C ASN A 204 6.03 -0.35 0.82
N ASN A 205 6.96 0.59 0.58
CA ASN A 205 7.80 1.10 1.64
C ASN A 205 6.98 1.92 2.63
N MET A 206 6.67 1.33 3.79
CA MET A 206 5.92 1.94 4.87
C MET A 206 6.47 3.31 5.31
N ASN A 207 7.77 3.55 5.17
CA ASN A 207 8.34 4.85 5.50
C ASN A 207 7.77 6.00 4.65
N PHE A 208 7.18 5.74 3.48
CA PHE A 208 6.55 6.79 2.67
C PHE A 208 5.06 7.00 2.98
N PHE A 209 4.51 6.25 3.93
CA PHE A 209 3.10 6.29 4.31
C PHE A 209 2.94 6.88 5.72
N GLU A 210 1.84 7.61 5.91
CA GLU A 210 1.40 8.09 7.22
C GLU A 210 0.77 6.96 8.03
N GLU A 211 0.06 6.07 7.35
CA GLU A 211 -0.62 4.95 7.96
C GLU A 211 -0.96 3.87 6.94
N VAL A 212 -1.25 2.69 7.49
CA VAL A 212 -1.92 1.60 6.80
C VAL A 212 -3.11 1.17 7.61
N GLN A 213 -4.28 1.26 7.00
CA GLN A 213 -5.54 0.85 7.58
C GLN A 213 -5.98 -0.47 6.96
N VAL A 214 -6.52 -1.37 7.77
CA VAL A 214 -6.98 -2.68 7.36
C VAL A 214 -8.37 -2.95 7.88
N ALA A 215 -9.29 -3.23 6.97
CA ALA A 215 -10.59 -3.82 7.26
C ALA A 215 -10.44 -5.35 7.17
N THR A 216 -10.48 -6.02 8.31
CA THR A 216 -10.32 -7.48 8.39
C THR A 216 -11.64 -8.24 8.23
N VAL A 217 -12.77 -7.59 8.53
CA VAL A 217 -14.13 -8.11 8.31
C VAL A 217 -15.06 -6.97 7.92
N ASN A 218 -15.99 -7.22 7.00
CA ASN A 218 -17.00 -6.25 6.54
C ASN A 218 -16.36 -4.93 6.06
N ALA A 219 -15.36 -5.03 5.18
CA ALA A 219 -14.93 -3.86 4.41
C ALA A 219 -16.16 -3.22 3.71
N SER A 220 -16.18 -1.90 3.66
CA SER A 220 -17.25 -1.10 3.05
C SER A 220 -17.40 -1.42 1.55
N ALA A 221 -18.57 -1.09 0.99
CA ALA A 221 -18.90 -1.36 -0.42
C ALA A 221 -18.00 -0.64 -1.45
N GLU A 222 -17.16 0.29 -1.02
CA GLU A 222 -16.15 0.93 -1.89
C GLU A 222 -14.94 0.02 -2.16
N ASN A 223 -14.82 -1.09 -1.42
CA ASN A 223 -13.80 -2.10 -1.63
C ASN A 223 -14.33 -3.27 -2.47
N SER A 224 -13.49 -3.82 -3.33
CA SER A 224 -13.84 -4.94 -4.23
C SER A 224 -13.89 -6.31 -3.52
N ARG A 225 -13.47 -6.35 -2.24
CA ARG A 225 -13.30 -7.55 -1.41
C ARG A 225 -13.77 -7.28 0.03
N ILE A 226 -14.09 -8.37 0.74
CA ILE A 226 -14.60 -8.34 2.12
C ILE A 226 -13.54 -8.04 3.18
N ALA A 227 -12.27 -8.22 2.81
CA ALA A 227 -11.10 -7.76 3.53
C ALA A 227 -10.31 -6.85 2.60
N ALA A 228 -9.77 -5.76 3.14
CA ALA A 228 -9.04 -4.79 2.37
C ALA A 228 -8.03 -4.10 3.26
N TYR A 229 -6.90 -3.71 2.71
CA TYR A 229 -6.04 -2.73 3.37
C TYR A 229 -5.68 -1.60 2.41
N SER A 230 -5.57 -0.41 2.96
CA SER A 230 -5.23 0.80 2.24
C SER A 230 -4.05 1.48 2.91
N MET A 231 -3.16 2.05 2.11
CA MET A 231 -2.03 2.83 2.58
C MET A 231 -2.22 4.28 2.17
N THR A 232 -2.00 5.21 3.09
CA THR A 232 -2.09 6.65 2.82
C THR A 232 -0.71 7.28 2.85
N SER A 233 -0.30 7.91 1.75
CA SER A 233 1.03 8.48 1.60
C SER A 233 1.23 9.73 2.46
N LYS A 234 2.49 9.98 2.84
CA LYS A 234 2.90 11.24 3.46
C LYS A 234 2.68 12.40 2.51
N ARG A 235 2.35 13.57 3.09
CA ARG A 235 2.05 14.80 2.36
C ARG A 235 2.92 15.96 2.82
N GLY A 236 2.89 17.05 2.04
CA GLY A 236 3.64 18.25 2.38
C GLY A 236 3.09 18.96 3.61
N GLN A 237 4.00 19.51 4.41
CA GLN A 237 3.68 20.19 5.67
C GLN A 237 4.03 21.68 5.61
N SER A 238 3.55 22.45 6.58
CA SER A 238 3.81 23.90 6.70
C SER A 238 5.27 24.25 6.98
N GLN A 239 6.04 23.30 7.51
CA GLN A 239 7.47 23.45 7.82
C GLN A 239 8.30 22.50 6.95
N PHE A 240 9.53 22.94 6.62
CA PHE A 240 10.48 22.08 5.93
C PHE A 240 10.96 20.97 6.86
N HIS A 241 10.81 19.73 6.39
CA HIS A 241 11.33 18.54 7.06
C HIS A 241 12.07 17.67 6.05
N GLY A 242 13.09 16.97 6.52
CA GLY A 242 13.81 16.02 5.68
C GLY A 242 14.47 14.95 6.53
N THR A 243 14.54 13.75 5.96
CA THR A 243 15.11 12.57 6.61
C THR A 243 15.98 11.85 5.60
N VAL A 244 17.15 11.39 6.02
CA VAL A 244 17.99 10.47 5.25
C VAL A 244 18.21 9.23 6.10
N TYR A 245 18.02 8.08 5.48
CA TYR A 245 18.12 6.78 6.12
C TYR A 245 19.05 5.87 5.33
N TYR A 246 19.78 5.03 6.07
CA TYR A 246 20.63 4.00 5.51
C TYR A 246 20.47 2.72 6.34
N LYS A 247 20.17 1.62 5.65
CA LYS A 247 20.10 0.28 6.23
C LYS A 247 21.12 -0.63 5.59
N HIS A 248 21.78 -1.41 6.44
CA HIS A 248 22.75 -2.41 6.03
C HIS A 248 22.32 -3.77 6.53
N PHE A 249 22.11 -4.71 5.62
CA PHE A 249 22.04 -6.12 5.99
C PHE A 249 23.30 -6.85 5.57
N ASN A 250 23.73 -7.74 6.45
CA ASN A 250 24.91 -8.55 6.23
C ASN A 250 24.71 -9.91 6.84
N SER A 251 24.86 -10.95 6.01
CA SER A 251 24.92 -12.33 6.48
C SER A 251 25.83 -12.45 7.69
N GLY A 252 27.02 -11.84 7.71
CA GLY A 252 27.96 -11.83 8.83
C GLY A 252 27.33 -11.57 10.21
N LEU A 253 26.30 -10.72 10.28
CA LEU A 253 25.59 -10.36 11.51
C LEU A 253 24.40 -11.27 11.85
N ASN A 254 23.96 -12.12 10.92
CA ASN A 254 22.80 -12.99 11.08
C ASN A 254 23.21 -14.42 11.49
N SER A 255 22.31 -15.17 12.13
CA SER A 255 22.49 -16.61 12.30
C SER A 255 22.28 -17.35 10.97
N ARG A 256 22.84 -18.56 10.87
CA ARG A 256 22.52 -19.51 9.79
C ARG A 256 21.16 -20.17 10.09
N LEU A 257 20.34 -20.49 9.08
CA LEU A 257 19.13 -21.31 9.29
C LEU A 257 19.51 -22.70 9.77
N PHE A 258 18.72 -23.30 10.67
CA PHE A 258 19.07 -24.54 11.37
C PHE A 258 19.57 -25.67 10.44
N PHE A 259 18.90 -25.86 9.29
CA PHE A 259 19.19 -26.94 8.33
C PHE A 259 20.24 -26.63 7.26
N ASP A 260 20.67 -25.37 7.11
CA ASP A 260 21.68 -25.03 6.09
C ASP A 260 23.03 -25.63 6.47
N THR A 261 23.76 -26.24 5.54
CA THR A 261 25.09 -26.78 5.86
C THR A 261 26.17 -25.69 6.00
N ARG A 262 25.89 -24.49 5.48
CA ARG A 262 26.77 -23.32 5.48
C ARG A 262 25.97 -22.03 5.53
N LYS A 263 26.60 -20.96 6.01
CA LYS A 263 25.99 -19.63 6.03
C LYS A 263 26.10 -19.01 4.63
N THR A 264 24.97 -18.77 3.98
CA THR A 264 24.92 -18.15 2.64
C THR A 264 25.31 -16.67 2.75
N PRO A 265 26.35 -16.21 2.03
CA PRO A 265 26.70 -14.80 2.01
C PRO A 265 25.58 -13.99 1.38
N PHE A 266 25.17 -12.92 2.06
CA PHE A 266 24.29 -11.90 1.51
C PHE A 266 24.69 -10.55 2.10
N ILE A 267 24.61 -9.51 1.28
CA ILE A 267 24.83 -8.12 1.67
C ILE A 267 23.74 -7.31 0.98
N GLN A 268 23.17 -6.33 1.69
CA GLN A 268 22.24 -5.37 1.15
C GLN A 268 22.56 -3.99 1.70
N HIS A 269 22.45 -3.00 0.81
CA HIS A 269 22.47 -1.58 1.14
C HIS A 269 21.15 -0.98 0.72
N GLU A 270 20.53 -0.24 1.61
CA GLU A 270 19.29 0.46 1.31
C GLU A 270 19.48 1.92 1.71
N PHE A 271 19.26 2.79 0.74
CA PHE A 271 19.36 4.23 0.87
C PHE A 271 17.97 4.79 0.72
N GLN A 272 17.61 5.72 1.59
CA GLN A 272 16.34 6.41 1.52
C GLN A 272 16.52 7.88 1.87
N ALA A 273 15.78 8.74 1.19
CA ALA A 273 15.71 10.16 1.48
C ALA A 273 14.26 10.65 1.33
N GLU A 274 13.84 11.54 2.22
CA GLU A 274 12.54 12.19 2.21
C GLU A 274 12.72 13.68 2.44
N ALA A 275 11.87 14.48 1.78
CA ALA A 275 11.77 15.91 1.99
C ALA A 275 10.32 16.37 1.87
N SER A 276 9.91 17.27 2.76
CA SER A 276 8.59 17.92 2.72
C SER A 276 8.69 19.38 3.09
N GLY A 277 7.69 20.17 2.72
CA GLY A 277 7.58 21.57 3.13
C GLY A 277 6.66 22.41 2.25
N PRO A 278 6.59 23.73 2.50
CA PRO A 278 5.80 24.64 1.68
C PRO A 278 6.52 25.00 0.38
N ILE A 279 5.81 24.95 -0.75
CA ILE A 279 6.16 25.65 -1.99
C ILE A 279 5.70 27.11 -1.87
N PHE A 280 4.42 27.29 -1.54
CA PHE A 280 3.81 28.57 -1.22
C PHE A 280 3.26 28.47 0.20
N LYS A 281 3.78 29.30 1.09
CA LYS A 281 3.41 29.29 2.50
C LYS A 281 1.88 29.36 2.65
N ASP A 282 1.34 28.50 3.51
CA ASP A 282 -0.08 28.38 3.86
C ASP A 282 -1.01 28.07 2.66
N LYS A 283 -0.47 27.60 1.52
CA LYS A 283 -1.25 27.34 0.29
C LYS A 283 -0.88 26.05 -0.42
N THR A 284 0.40 25.83 -0.66
CA THR A 284 0.86 24.70 -1.48
C THR A 284 2.07 24.09 -0.82
N PHE A 285 2.01 22.79 -0.61
CA PHE A 285 3.02 22.01 0.09
C PHE A 285 3.47 20.85 -0.81
N PHE A 286 4.71 20.40 -0.64
CA PHE A 286 5.27 19.25 -1.35
C PHE A 286 5.72 18.18 -0.37
N TYR A 287 5.70 16.95 -0.84
CA TYR A 287 6.40 15.82 -0.26
C TYR A 287 7.09 15.05 -1.39
N ALA A 288 8.32 14.62 -1.16
CA ALA A 288 9.10 13.83 -2.09
C ALA A 288 9.87 12.76 -1.31
N GLY A 289 9.80 11.52 -1.78
CA GLY A 289 10.54 10.39 -1.25
C GLY A 289 11.37 9.73 -2.35
N TRP A 290 12.52 9.22 -2.00
CA TRP A 290 13.38 8.42 -2.85
C TRP A 290 13.95 7.25 -2.07
N MET A 291 14.02 6.09 -2.72
CA MET A 291 14.59 4.88 -2.16
C MET A 291 15.39 4.15 -3.23
N GLU A 292 16.51 3.57 -2.81
CA GLU A 292 17.30 2.62 -3.61
C GLU A 292 17.75 1.46 -2.72
N GLN A 293 17.42 0.24 -3.13
CA GLN A 293 17.92 -0.98 -2.50
C GLN A 293 18.92 -1.65 -3.44
N ARG A 294 20.20 -1.63 -3.04
CA ARG A 294 21.28 -2.37 -3.70
C ARG A 294 21.47 -3.69 -2.99
N ILE A 295 20.92 -4.72 -3.60
CA ILE A 295 21.15 -6.08 -3.20
C ILE A 295 22.09 -6.67 -4.25
N PRO A 296 23.40 -6.81 -3.99
CA PRO A 296 24.28 -7.65 -4.81
C PRO A 296 23.80 -9.09 -4.72
N LEU A 297 22.73 -9.39 -5.44
CA LEU A 297 22.16 -10.70 -5.62
C LEU A 297 23.11 -11.52 -6.48
N GLY A 298 23.52 -12.66 -5.97
CA GLY A 298 23.85 -13.82 -6.79
C GLY A 298 23.05 -14.98 -6.23
N PHE A 299 21.86 -15.24 -6.77
CA PHE A 299 21.09 -16.40 -6.38
C PHE A 299 21.21 -17.47 -7.45
N PHE A 300 21.73 -18.63 -7.07
CA PHE A 300 21.71 -19.81 -7.91
C PHE A 300 20.28 -20.32 -7.98
N LYS A 301 19.66 -20.24 -9.15
CA LYS A 301 18.31 -20.74 -9.39
C LYS A 301 18.37 -22.09 -10.06
N LEU A 302 17.40 -22.93 -9.74
CA LEU A 302 17.18 -24.23 -10.38
C LEU A 302 15.86 -24.19 -11.14
N ALA A 303 15.84 -24.80 -12.31
CA ALA A 303 14.64 -25.06 -13.08
C ALA A 303 14.69 -26.46 -13.69
N SER A 304 13.52 -26.99 -14.01
CA SER A 304 13.37 -28.22 -14.78
C SER A 304 13.13 -27.85 -16.24
N VAL A 305 14.05 -28.26 -17.12
CA VAL A 305 13.94 -28.07 -18.58
C VAL A 305 13.88 -29.44 -19.28
N PRO A 306 13.38 -29.51 -20.53
CA PRO A 306 13.41 -30.76 -21.30
C PRO A 306 14.81 -31.36 -21.39
N THR A 307 14.95 -32.65 -21.10
CA THR A 307 16.22 -33.39 -21.22
C THR A 307 16.67 -33.43 -22.69
N LEU A 308 17.95 -33.75 -22.93
CA LEU A 308 18.46 -33.89 -24.30
C LEU A 308 17.70 -34.96 -25.10
N LYS A 309 17.26 -36.05 -24.45
CA LYS A 309 16.43 -37.09 -25.08
C LYS A 309 15.05 -36.56 -25.46
N MET A 310 14.36 -35.89 -24.53
CA MET A 310 13.04 -35.29 -24.81
C MET A 310 13.09 -34.29 -25.97
N ARG A 311 14.18 -33.51 -26.04
CA ARG A 311 14.39 -32.54 -27.12
C ARG A 311 14.46 -33.17 -28.51
N GLN A 312 14.82 -34.45 -28.58
CA GLN A 312 14.91 -35.25 -29.79
C GLN A 312 13.67 -36.15 -30.00
N GLY A 313 12.63 -35.98 -29.19
CA GLY A 313 11.43 -36.80 -29.22
C GLY A 313 11.56 -38.16 -28.53
N ASP A 314 12.66 -38.41 -27.82
CA ASP A 314 12.87 -39.64 -27.05
C ASP A 314 12.34 -39.46 -25.61
N PHE A 315 11.23 -40.14 -25.32
CA PHE A 315 10.59 -40.17 -24.01
C PHE A 315 10.73 -41.55 -23.33
N SER A 316 11.70 -42.36 -23.74
CA SER A 316 12.00 -43.68 -23.14
C SER A 316 12.29 -43.63 -21.64
N GLN A 317 12.62 -42.46 -21.12
CA GLN A 317 12.87 -42.18 -19.70
C GLN A 317 11.59 -42.23 -18.84
N PHE A 318 10.40 -42.17 -19.45
CA PHE A 318 9.13 -42.23 -18.75
C PHE A 318 8.49 -43.61 -18.85
N SER A 319 7.87 -44.06 -17.76
CA SER A 319 7.05 -45.28 -17.74
C SER A 319 5.72 -45.14 -18.49
N ASN A 320 5.27 -43.91 -18.72
CA ASN A 320 4.01 -43.63 -19.41
C ASN A 320 4.15 -43.92 -20.91
N LYS A 321 3.10 -44.51 -21.49
CA LYS A 321 3.05 -44.80 -22.94
C LYS A 321 2.80 -43.51 -23.71
N ILE A 322 3.68 -43.16 -24.64
CA ILE A 322 3.47 -42.06 -25.59
C ILE A 322 2.68 -42.61 -26.78
N ILE A 323 1.44 -42.16 -26.93
CA ILE A 323 0.51 -42.66 -27.96
C ILE A 323 0.63 -41.82 -29.23
N ASP A 324 0.73 -42.49 -30.37
CA ASP A 324 0.64 -41.87 -31.69
C ASP A 324 -0.83 -41.47 -31.97
N PRO A 325 -1.11 -40.16 -32.13
CA PRO A 325 -2.47 -39.69 -32.36
C PRO A 325 -3.07 -40.13 -33.71
N LEU A 326 -2.27 -40.57 -34.68
CA LEU A 326 -2.75 -41.03 -35.98
C LEU A 326 -3.19 -42.49 -35.97
N THR A 327 -2.58 -43.32 -35.11
CA THR A 327 -2.83 -44.77 -35.09
C THR A 327 -3.49 -45.25 -33.79
N GLY A 328 -3.47 -44.42 -32.74
CA GLY A 328 -3.91 -44.81 -31.39
C GLY A 328 -2.99 -45.82 -30.71
N GLN A 329 -1.86 -46.18 -31.31
CA GLN A 329 -0.88 -47.13 -30.77
C GLN A 329 0.28 -46.40 -30.11
N GLN A 330 0.99 -47.06 -29.22
CA GLN A 330 2.20 -46.49 -28.60
C GLN A 330 3.31 -46.32 -29.63
N PHE A 331 4.01 -45.18 -29.61
CA PHE A 331 5.26 -45.02 -30.35
C PHE A 331 6.29 -46.07 -29.87
N PRO A 332 6.93 -46.83 -30.78
CA PRO A 332 7.94 -47.82 -30.39
C PRO A 332 9.01 -47.20 -29.48
N GLY A 333 9.23 -47.81 -28.31
CA GLY A 333 10.21 -47.33 -27.33
C GLY A 333 9.92 -45.95 -26.73
N ASN A 334 8.69 -45.41 -26.86
CA ASN A 334 8.35 -44.02 -26.52
C ASN A 334 9.16 -42.98 -27.32
N VAL A 335 9.58 -43.30 -28.54
CA VAL A 335 10.34 -42.38 -29.40
C VAL A 335 9.47 -41.86 -30.52
N ILE A 336 9.23 -40.54 -30.54
CA ILE A 336 8.56 -39.84 -31.63
C ILE A 336 9.56 -39.65 -32.77
N PRO A 337 9.29 -40.13 -33.99
CA PRO A 337 10.18 -39.95 -35.13
C PRO A 337 10.42 -38.46 -35.43
N ALA A 338 11.66 -38.08 -35.76
CA ALA A 338 12.03 -36.69 -36.05
C ALA A 338 11.16 -36.04 -37.15
N SER A 339 10.72 -36.82 -38.14
CA SER A 339 9.82 -36.38 -39.21
C SER A 339 8.42 -35.98 -38.72
N ARG A 340 8.04 -36.39 -37.50
CA ARG A 340 6.76 -36.07 -36.85
C ARG A 340 6.88 -34.90 -35.87
N ILE A 341 8.08 -34.37 -35.65
CA ILE A 341 8.29 -33.19 -34.82
C ILE A 341 8.00 -31.94 -35.65
N ASN A 342 7.04 -31.14 -35.20
CA ASN A 342 6.71 -29.88 -35.87
C ASN A 342 7.91 -28.92 -35.80
N ALA A 343 8.29 -28.35 -36.95
CA ALA A 343 9.46 -27.46 -37.05
C ALA A 343 9.33 -26.18 -36.20
N VAL A 344 8.12 -25.66 -36.00
CA VAL A 344 7.86 -24.51 -35.12
C VAL A 344 8.08 -24.90 -33.65
N SER A 345 7.59 -26.07 -33.24
CA SER A 345 7.81 -26.59 -31.87
C SER A 345 9.29 -26.84 -31.59
N ALA A 346 10.02 -27.43 -32.55
CA ALA A 346 11.46 -27.60 -32.44
C ALA A 346 12.18 -26.25 -32.28
N LYS A 347 11.77 -25.23 -33.06
CA LYS A 347 12.39 -23.90 -32.96
C LYS A 347 12.06 -23.17 -31.67
N ALA A 348 10.82 -23.28 -31.19
CA ALA A 348 10.42 -22.74 -29.89
C ALA A 348 11.21 -23.38 -28.74
N GLN A 349 11.45 -24.69 -28.82
CA GLN A 349 12.27 -25.41 -27.85
C GLN A 349 13.72 -24.91 -27.80
N GLU A 350 14.32 -24.61 -28.94
CA GLU A 350 15.68 -24.06 -29.02
C GLU A 350 15.78 -22.63 -28.49
N LEU A 351 14.78 -21.79 -28.78
CA LEU A 351 14.81 -20.37 -28.45
C LEU A 351 14.45 -20.07 -26.99
N TYR A 352 13.45 -20.76 -26.45
CA TYR A 352 12.88 -20.40 -25.14
C TYR A 352 13.34 -21.30 -24.00
N PHE A 353 13.85 -22.51 -24.29
CA PHE A 353 14.27 -23.44 -23.26
C PHE A 353 15.77 -23.69 -23.36
N PRO A 354 16.57 -23.33 -22.34
CA PRO A 354 18.00 -23.65 -22.32
C PRO A 354 18.22 -25.15 -22.16
N ALA A 355 19.33 -25.65 -22.71
CA ALA A 355 19.72 -27.04 -22.51
C ALA A 355 20.02 -27.31 -21.02
N PRO A 356 19.71 -28.52 -20.50
CA PRO A 356 20.08 -28.87 -19.14
C PRO A 356 21.60 -28.79 -18.97
N ASN A 357 22.06 -28.28 -17.84
CA ASN A 357 23.48 -28.11 -17.51
C ASN A 357 23.86 -28.68 -16.13
N LEU A 358 22.91 -29.34 -15.45
CA LEU A 358 23.10 -30.02 -14.18
C LEU A 358 22.57 -31.46 -14.25
N GLY A 359 23.19 -32.35 -13.49
CA GLY A 359 22.79 -33.75 -13.39
C GLY A 359 23.23 -34.60 -14.59
N THR A 360 22.58 -35.73 -14.75
CA THR A 360 22.82 -36.69 -15.84
C THR A 360 21.84 -36.47 -16.99
N SER A 361 22.01 -37.19 -18.10
CA SER A 361 21.05 -37.22 -19.21
C SER A 361 19.62 -37.56 -18.79
N ASP A 362 19.47 -38.27 -17.67
CA ASP A 362 18.20 -38.79 -17.14
C ASP A 362 17.68 -38.03 -15.92
N THR A 363 18.29 -36.89 -15.58
CA THR A 363 17.79 -36.01 -14.52
C THR A 363 16.59 -35.20 -15.03
N LEU A 364 15.40 -35.49 -14.49
CA LEU A 364 14.12 -34.91 -14.93
C LEU A 364 13.73 -33.61 -14.20
N THR A 365 14.30 -33.36 -13.02
CA THR A 365 13.96 -32.22 -12.17
C THR A 365 15.20 -31.44 -11.80
N ASN A 366 15.09 -30.10 -11.74
CA ASN A 366 16.20 -29.20 -11.37
C ASN A 366 17.50 -29.45 -12.17
N ASN A 367 17.35 -29.82 -13.45
CA ASN A 367 18.44 -30.19 -14.36
C ASN A 367 19.05 -28.97 -15.09
N TYR A 368 18.57 -27.76 -14.80
CA TYR A 368 19.15 -26.51 -15.26
C TYR A 368 19.38 -25.56 -14.09
N GLY A 369 20.61 -25.03 -14.00
CA GLY A 369 20.99 -24.03 -13.02
C GLY A 369 21.65 -22.82 -13.66
N TRP A 370 21.35 -21.64 -13.14
CA TRP A 370 22.04 -20.40 -13.54
C TRP A 370 22.20 -19.49 -12.32
N THR A 371 23.19 -18.61 -12.38
CA THR A 371 23.33 -17.53 -11.41
C THR A 371 22.61 -16.32 -11.99
N HIS A 372 21.58 -15.82 -11.28
CA HIS A 372 20.90 -14.59 -11.65
C HIS A 372 21.61 -13.38 -11.03
#